data_AF-K4A130-F1
#
_entry.id   AF-K4A130-F1
#
_cell.length_a   1.000
_cell.length_b   1.000
_cell.length_c   1.000
_cell.angle_alpha   90.00
_cell.angle_beta   90.00
_cell.angle_gamma   90.00
#
_symmetry.space_group_name_H-M   'P 1'
#
loop_
_entity.id
_entity.type
_entity.pdbx_description
1 polymer ?
#
loop_
_entity_poly.entity_id
_entity_poly.type
_entity_poly.pdbx_seq_one_letter_code
_entity_poly.pdbx_strand_id
1 'polypeptide(L)' 'IPVYPKGVSVLMPGQDVPTFIAHPAPAPCPPERIQWPSHQPPPFAGSSSNPS' A
#
# COMPACT_ATOMS: atom_id res chain seq x y z
N ILE A 1 9.25 -21.92 -3.05
CA ILE A 1 7.92 -21.29 -2.92
C ILE A 1 7.04 -22.29 -2.17
N PRO A 2 6.48 -21.97 -0.99
CA PRO A 2 5.55 -22.89 -0.33
C PRO A 2 4.29 -23.04 -1.20
N VAL A 3 3.96 -24.28 -1.56
CA VAL A 3 2.72 -24.62 -2.25
C VAL A 3 1.68 -24.89 -1.18
N TYR A 4 0.88 -23.88 -0.84
CA TYR A 4 -0.26 -24.09 0.03
C TYR A 4 -1.34 -24.84 -0.76
N PRO A 5 -1.90 -25.94 -0.24
CA PRO A 5 -3.07 -26.58 -0.87
C PRO A 5 -4.19 -25.54 -1.00
N LYS A 6 -5.07 -25.70 -2.01
CA LYS A 6 -6.18 -24.78 -2.28
C LYS A 6 -7.12 -24.75 -1.08
N GLY A 7 -6.83 -23.84 -0.14
CA GLY A 7 -7.57 -23.69 1.09
C GLY A 7 -7.03 -24.47 2.27
N VAL A 8 -6.84 -23.76 3.38
CA VAL A 8 -6.63 -24.38 4.69
C VAL A 8 -7.73 -23.85 5.60
N SER A 9 -8.42 -24.74 6.33
CA SER A 9 -9.34 -24.34 7.39
C SER A 9 -8.58 -24.30 8.71
N VAL A 10 -8.58 -23.16 9.39
CA VAL A 10 -7.90 -22.96 10.67
C VAL A 10 -8.92 -22.64 11.75
N LEU A 11 -8.84 -23.33 12.87
CA LEU A 11 -9.58 -22.96 14.06
C LEU A 11 -8.83 -21.81 14.76
N MET A 12 -9.46 -20.65 14.83
CA MET A 12 -8.89 -19.50 15.54
C MET A 12 -9.15 -19.65 17.04
N PRO A 13 -8.23 -19.19 17.92
CA PRO A 13 -8.49 -19.16 19.35
C PRO A 13 -9.79 -18.40 19.68
N GLY A 14 -10.66 -19.02 20.48
CA GLY A 14 -11.95 -18.44 20.86
C GLY A 14 -13.09 -18.65 19.85
N GLN A 15 -12.85 -19.36 18.75
CA GLN A 15 -13.89 -19.78 17.80
C GLN A 15 -14.14 -21.28 17.89
N ASP A 16 -15.41 -21.69 17.78
CA ASP A 16 -15.80 -23.12 17.70
C ASP A 16 -15.87 -23.64 16.26
N VAL A 17 -15.84 -22.73 15.28
CA VAL A 17 -15.97 -23.06 13.85
C VAL A 17 -14.68 -22.69 13.11
N PRO A 18 -14.10 -23.60 12.31
CA PRO A 18 -12.92 -23.31 11.49
C PRO A 18 -13.18 -22.21 10.46
N THR A 19 -12.22 -21.31 10.30
CA THR A 19 -12.22 -20.26 9.27
C THR A 19 -11.29 -20.66 8.13
N PHE A 20 -11.76 -20.49 6.90
CA PHE A 20 -10.96 -20.74 5.71
C PHE A 20 -9.99 -19.59 5.46
N ILE A 21 -8.69 -19.87 5.46
CA ILE A 21 -7.67 -18.89 5.09
C ILE A 21 -7.43 -18.94 3.58
N ALA A 22 -7.62 -17.76 2.96
CA ALA A 22 -7.34 -17.56 1.54
C ALA A 22 -5.83 -17.60 1.25
N HIS A 23 -5.48 -17.72 -0.02
CA HIS A 23 -4.09 -17.62 -0.44
C HIS A 23 -3.52 -16.23 -0.12
N PRO A 24 -2.20 -16.13 0.13
CA PRO A 24 -1.52 -14.84 0.25
C PRO A 24 -1.83 -13.95 -0.96
N ALA A 25 -1.85 -12.64 -0.73
CA ALA A 25 -2.01 -11.68 -1.81
C ALA A 25 -0.97 -11.93 -2.91
N PRO A 26 -1.35 -11.85 -4.20
CA PRO A 26 -0.40 -11.88 -5.29
C PRO A 26 0.70 -10.83 -5.09
N ALA A 27 1.87 -11.08 -5.66
CA ALA A 27 2.97 -10.11 -5.62
C ALA A 27 2.51 -8.75 -6.19
N PRO A 28 2.94 -7.61 -5.60
CA PRO A 28 2.66 -6.30 -6.16
C PRO A 28 3.12 -6.21 -7.61
N CYS A 29 2.32 -5.55 -8.46
CA CYS A 29 2.73 -5.26 -9.83
C CYS A 29 3.96 -4.35 -9.84
N PRO A 30 4.86 -4.48 -10.83
CA PRO A 30 5.94 -3.52 -11.02
C PRO A 30 5.37 -2.10 -11.13
N PRO A 31 6.03 -1.09 -10.53
CA PRO A 31 5.63 0.29 -10.71
C PRO A 31 5.59 0.65 -12.18
N GLU A 32 4.54 1.36 -12.59
CA GLU A 32 4.49 2.01 -13.90
C GLU A 32 5.65 3.01 -13.91
N ARG A 33 6.69 2.76 -14.73
CA ARG A 33 7.91 3.60 -14.79
C ARG A 33 7.65 4.99 -15.39
N ILE A 34 6.43 5.49 -15.29
CA ILE A 34 6.01 6.83 -15.69
C ILE A 34 6.60 7.81 -14.68
N GLN A 35 7.40 8.74 -15.21
CA GLN A 35 7.82 9.90 -14.46
C GLN A 35 6.62 10.83 -14.35
N TRP A 36 6.02 10.91 -13.17
CA TRP A 36 5.03 11.93 -12.88
C TRP A 36 5.71 13.31 -12.94
N PRO A 37 5.06 14.33 -13.51
CA PRO A 37 5.59 15.69 -13.48
C PRO A 37 5.79 16.14 -12.04
N SER A 38 6.88 16.87 -11.78
CA SER A 38 7.16 17.42 -10.46
C SER A 38 6.05 18.40 -10.05
N HIS A 39 5.37 18.09 -8.94
CA HIS A 39 4.46 19.02 -8.28
C HIS A 39 5.25 20.05 -7.48
N GLN A 40 6.04 20.88 -8.15
CA GLN A 40 6.69 22.00 -7.47
C GLN A 40 5.60 23.05 -7.16
N PRO A 41 5.32 23.36 -5.89
CA PRO A 41 4.46 24.50 -5.58
C PRO A 41 5.11 25.76 -6.14
N PRO A 42 4.33 26.71 -6.70
CA PRO A 42 4.88 27.96 -7.18
C PRO A 42 5.69 28.61 -6.04
N PRO A 43 6.86 29.18 -6.33
CA PRO A 43 7.63 29.86 -5.30
C PRO A 43 6.70 30.88 -4.64
N PHE A 44 6.55 30.77 -3.32
CA PHE A 44 5.81 31.75 -2.55
C PHE A 44 6.44 33.11 -2.86
N ALA A 45 5.72 33.96 -3.60
CA ALA A 45 6.09 35.36 -3.77
C ALA A 45 5.84 36.04 -2.41
N GLY A 46 6.72 35.75 -1.46
CA GLY A 46 6.79 36.43 -0.18
C GLY A 46 6.94 37.90 -0.49
N SER A 47 5.89 38.66 -0.18
CA SER A 47 5.83 40.10 -0.38
C SER A 47 7.07 40.73 0.26
N SER A 48 7.89 41.38 -0.56
CA SER A 48 8.96 42.26 -0.09
C SER A 48 8.31 43.44 0.63
N SER A 49 8.08 43.31 1.93
CA SER A 49 7.97 44.46 2.82
C SER A 49 9.32 44.64 3.51
N ASN A 50 10.18 45.48 2.93
CA ASN A 50 11.26 46.13 3.68
C ASN A 50 10.64 47.31 4.44
N PRO A 51 10.69 47.37 5.78
CA PRO A 51 10.57 48.63 6.48
C PRO A 51 11.97 49.24 6.69
N SER A 52 12.01 50.56 6.52
CA SER A 52 13.15 51.47 6.57
C SER A 52 13.92 51.50 7.89
#